data_AF-A0A418ZRB3-F1
#
_entry.id   AF-A0A418ZRB3-F1
#
_cell.length_a   1.000
_cell.length_b   1.000
_cell.length_c   1.000
_cell.angle_alpha   90.00
_cell.angle_beta   90.00
_cell.angle_gamma   90.00
#
_symmetry.space_group_name_H-M   'P 1'
#
loop_
_entity.id
_entity.type
_entity.pdbx_description
1 polymer ?
#
loop_
_entity_poly.entity_id
_entity_poly.type
_entity_poly.pdbx_seq_one_letter_code
_entity_poly.pdbx_strand_id
1 'polypeptide(L)'
;MAFHGQKAFEYQAVHSELPEIARAALVSSGNAYLSHYTHVHQSEVAQGRDLTLQNFLSYFGIRPGAPVHKIENRMTSLLNDFGISIITDIPYELEIFKRIAFEKRNDPKILIEHDARVCTYIKGNDDKGYVLATWDKIMIDIVEGLSRVYADNPARVIDFLSIANGINDDDDVNYDMLTSLIHMDERKSAALASAIEKLKTAEQGYQVRILAEQARSTKGPDWELTAEDIYPLLDAESESTA
;
A
#
# COMPACT_ATOMS: atom_id res chain seq x y z
N MET A 1 -10.24 6.31 -1.14
CA MET A 1 -9.64 6.09 0.21
C MET A 1 -10.44 5.16 1.11
N ALA A 2 -11.70 5.45 1.44
CA ALA A 2 -12.49 4.62 2.38
C ALA A 2 -12.55 3.13 2.01
N PHE A 3 -12.75 2.80 0.73
CA PHE A 3 -12.77 1.42 0.24
C PHE A 3 -11.41 0.70 0.34
N HIS A 4 -10.27 1.37 0.09
CA HIS A 4 -8.95 0.77 0.33
C HIS A 4 -8.77 0.45 1.82
N GLY A 5 -9.25 1.35 2.68
CA GLY A 5 -9.24 1.16 4.12
C GLY A 5 -10.09 -0.02 4.59
N GLN A 6 -11.29 -0.19 4.02
CA GLN A 6 -12.14 -1.36 4.28
C GLN A 6 -11.48 -2.66 3.81
N LYS A 7 -10.90 -2.68 2.61
CA LYS A 7 -10.14 -3.84 2.10
C LYS A 7 -8.95 -4.17 3.02
N ALA A 8 -8.24 -3.17 3.54
CA ALA A 8 -7.16 -3.39 4.50
C ALA A 8 -7.67 -3.95 5.84
N PHE A 9 -8.88 -3.55 6.26
CA PHE A 9 -9.52 -4.06 7.47
C PHE A 9 -9.86 -5.55 7.35
N GLU A 10 -10.35 -6.01 6.21
CA GLU A 10 -10.62 -7.44 5.94
C GLU A 10 -9.37 -8.30 6.13
N TYR A 11 -8.19 -7.72 5.90
CA TYR A 11 -6.90 -8.38 6.04
C TYR A 11 -6.42 -8.54 7.50
N GLN A 12 -7.10 -7.93 8.47
CA GLN A 12 -6.65 -7.87 9.87
C GLN A 12 -6.34 -9.25 10.46
N ALA A 13 -7.23 -10.23 10.25
CA ALA A 13 -7.08 -11.57 10.82
C ALA A 13 -5.93 -12.38 10.19
N VAL A 14 -5.64 -12.14 8.91
CA VAL A 14 -4.49 -12.75 8.24
C VAL A 14 -3.20 -12.10 8.75
N HIS A 15 -3.17 -10.76 8.77
CA HIS A 15 -2.00 -9.98 9.15
C HIS A 15 -1.48 -10.32 10.55
N SER A 16 -2.37 -10.57 11.52
CA SER A 16 -1.99 -10.93 12.88
C SER A 16 -1.23 -12.26 12.95
N GLU A 17 -1.51 -13.20 12.05
CA GLU A 17 -0.88 -14.52 12.04
C GLU A 17 0.39 -14.58 11.19
N LEU A 18 0.58 -13.65 10.25
CA LEU A 18 1.72 -13.64 9.35
C LEU A 18 3.07 -13.56 10.10
N PRO A 19 4.10 -14.30 9.65
CA PRO A 19 5.45 -14.12 10.14
C PRO A 19 6.02 -12.76 9.72
N GLU A 20 7.04 -12.29 10.43
CA GLU A 20 7.65 -10.97 10.20
C GLU A 20 8.12 -10.76 8.76
N ILE A 21 8.75 -11.76 8.15
CA ILE A 21 9.23 -11.70 6.75
C ILE A 21 8.08 -11.44 5.75
N ALA A 22 6.91 -12.03 6.00
CA ALA A 22 5.72 -11.84 5.17
C ALA A 22 5.11 -10.45 5.41
N ARG A 23 5.07 -9.97 6.66
CA ARG A 23 4.61 -8.61 6.99
C ARG A 23 5.50 -7.54 6.37
N ALA A 24 6.82 -7.74 6.37
CA ALA A 24 7.76 -6.79 5.77
C ALA A 24 7.52 -6.62 4.26
N ALA A 25 7.17 -7.69 3.53
CA ALA A 25 6.86 -7.63 2.11
C ALA A 25 5.65 -6.74 1.78
N LEU A 26 4.70 -6.58 2.71
CA LEU A 26 3.50 -5.76 2.54
C LEU A 26 3.79 -4.26 2.35
N VAL A 27 5.03 -3.79 2.57
CA VAL A 27 5.44 -2.44 2.15
C VAL A 27 5.26 -2.22 0.64
N SER A 28 5.27 -3.30 -0.15
CA SER A 28 5.01 -3.30 -1.59
C SER A 28 3.57 -3.70 -1.96
N SER A 29 2.64 -3.63 -0.99
CA SER A 29 1.22 -3.94 -1.22
C SER A 29 0.59 -2.96 -2.22
N GLY A 30 -0.37 -3.46 -3.01
CA GLY A 30 -1.23 -2.62 -3.84
C GLY A 30 -2.26 -1.83 -3.02
N ASN A 31 -2.44 -2.17 -1.74
CA ASN A 31 -3.29 -1.44 -0.83
C ASN A 31 -2.48 -0.39 -0.04
N ALA A 32 -2.74 0.89 -0.33
CA ALA A 32 -2.04 1.99 0.31
C ALA A 32 -2.09 2.00 1.85
N TYR A 33 -3.15 1.46 2.48
CA TYR A 33 -3.22 1.37 3.95
C TYR A 33 -2.30 0.28 4.50
N LEU A 34 -2.18 -0.87 3.83
CA LEU A 34 -1.30 -1.95 4.29
C LEU A 34 0.16 -1.54 4.12
N SER A 35 0.52 -0.98 2.96
CA SER A 35 1.87 -0.46 2.71
C SER A 35 2.27 0.61 3.72
N HIS A 36 1.38 1.59 3.97
CA HIS A 36 1.65 2.66 4.93
C HIS A 36 1.74 2.12 6.36
N TYR A 37 0.84 1.23 6.75
CA TYR A 37 0.88 0.62 8.08
C TYR A 37 2.19 -0.13 8.30
N THR A 38 2.64 -0.95 7.34
CA THR A 38 3.90 -1.70 7.45
C THR A 38 5.09 -0.76 7.66
N HIS A 39 5.13 0.35 6.92
CA HIS A 39 6.18 1.36 7.06
C HIS A 39 6.15 2.03 8.45
N VAL A 40 4.99 2.50 8.91
CA VAL A 40 4.87 3.17 10.23
C VAL A 40 5.12 2.19 11.37
N HIS A 41 4.60 0.96 11.27
CA HIS A 41 4.76 -0.05 12.31
C HIS A 41 6.24 -0.38 12.58
N GLN A 42 7.08 -0.44 11.54
CA GLN A 42 8.53 -0.63 11.70
C GLN A 42 9.16 0.49 12.54
N SER A 43 8.80 1.76 12.27
CA SER A 43 9.28 2.91 13.04
C SER A 43 8.77 2.92 14.48
N GLU A 44 7.49 2.57 14.69
CA GLU A 44 6.87 2.51 16.01
C GLU A 44 7.49 1.41 16.90
N VAL A 45 7.72 0.22 16.34
CA VAL A 45 8.37 -0.89 17.05
C VAL A 45 9.80 -0.52 17.46
N ALA A 46 10.54 0.17 16.59
CA ALA A 46 11.89 0.67 16.91
C ALA A 46 11.88 1.66 18.09
N GLN A 47 10.77 2.37 18.29
CA GLN A 47 10.55 3.29 19.41
C GLN A 47 9.89 2.63 20.63
N GLY A 48 9.74 1.30 20.62
CA GLY A 48 9.14 0.52 21.71
C GLY A 48 7.62 0.68 21.84
N ARG A 49 6.93 1.15 20.79
CA ARG A 49 5.48 1.32 20.76
C ARG A 49 4.83 0.18 19.98
N ASP A 50 3.66 -0.26 20.44
CA ASP A 50 2.86 -1.29 19.78
C ASP A 50 1.69 -0.66 19.02
N LEU A 51 1.89 -0.46 17.71
CA LEU A 51 0.86 -0.01 16.79
C LEU A 51 0.28 -1.21 16.03
N THR A 52 -0.93 -1.63 16.40
CA THR A 52 -1.67 -2.65 15.65
C THR A 52 -2.33 -2.08 14.39
N LEU A 53 -2.56 -2.92 13.38
CA LEU A 53 -3.28 -2.52 12.16
C LEU A 53 -4.67 -1.95 12.48
N GLN A 54 -5.35 -2.51 13.48
CA GLN A 54 -6.64 -2.01 13.94
C GLN A 54 -6.57 -0.58 14.51
N ASN A 55 -5.54 -0.28 15.31
CA ASN A 55 -5.32 1.05 15.88
C ASN A 55 -5.05 2.07 14.76
N PHE A 56 -4.20 1.69 13.81
CA PHE A 56 -3.91 2.50 12.63
C PHE A 56 -5.16 2.80 11.80
N LEU A 57 -5.94 1.79 11.41
CA LEU A 57 -7.17 1.95 10.63
C LEU A 57 -8.23 2.78 11.39
N SER A 58 -8.30 2.61 12.71
CA SER A 58 -9.25 3.34 13.57
C SER A 58 -9.02 4.85 13.59
N TYR A 59 -7.79 5.32 13.35
CA TYR A 59 -7.47 6.75 13.23
C TYR A 59 -8.25 7.41 12.08
N PHE A 60 -8.37 6.70 10.97
CA PHE A 60 -9.12 7.10 9.78
C PHE A 60 -10.63 6.80 9.87
N GLY A 61 -11.11 6.33 11.02
CA GLY A 61 -12.52 5.98 11.24
C GLY A 61 -12.92 4.61 10.67
N ILE A 62 -11.97 3.80 10.19
CA ILE A 62 -12.23 2.47 9.65
C ILE A 62 -12.35 1.48 10.81
N ARG A 63 -13.53 0.89 10.97
CA ARG A 63 -13.88 -0.04 12.08
C ARG A 63 -14.90 -1.07 11.58
N PRO A 64 -15.07 -2.22 12.27
CA PRO A 64 -16.09 -3.20 11.93
C PRO A 64 -17.48 -2.56 11.79
N GLY A 65 -18.15 -2.82 10.66
CA GLY A 65 -19.51 -2.31 10.40
C GLY A 65 -19.63 -0.79 10.23
N ALA A 66 -18.52 -0.05 10.16
CA ALA A 66 -18.55 1.38 9.88
C ALA A 66 -19.05 1.60 8.43
N PRO A 67 -20.16 2.34 8.23
CA PRO A 67 -20.65 2.62 6.89
C PRO A 67 -19.70 3.58 6.17
N VAL A 68 -19.54 3.41 4.85
CA VAL A 68 -18.59 4.16 4.01
C VAL A 68 -18.68 5.67 4.24
N HIS A 69 -19.89 6.24 4.25
CA HIS A 69 -20.07 7.68 4.46
C HIS A 69 -19.52 8.20 5.80
N LYS A 70 -19.50 7.40 6.87
CA LYS A 70 -18.90 7.83 8.15
C LYS A 70 -17.38 7.83 8.08
N ILE A 71 -16.81 6.86 7.38
CA ILE A 71 -15.37 6.77 7.12
C ILE A 71 -14.95 7.99 6.28
N GLU A 72 -15.67 8.27 5.20
CA GLU A 72 -15.44 9.43 4.34
C GLU A 72 -15.56 10.75 5.11
N ASN A 73 -16.59 10.91 5.96
CA ASN A 73 -16.71 12.10 6.80
C ASN A 73 -15.51 12.29 7.74
N ARG A 74 -15.02 11.21 8.35
CA ARG A 74 -13.82 11.28 9.22
C ARG A 74 -12.58 11.67 8.41
N MET A 75 -12.39 11.09 7.24
CA MET A 75 -11.28 11.44 6.34
C MET A 75 -11.39 12.90 5.90
N THR A 76 -12.58 13.37 5.54
CA THR A 76 -12.82 14.76 5.16
C THR A 76 -12.46 15.73 6.28
N SER A 77 -12.87 15.45 7.52
CA SER A 77 -12.46 16.27 8.67
C SER A 77 -10.94 16.31 8.81
N LEU A 78 -10.27 15.15 8.76
CA LEU A 78 -8.81 15.09 8.87
C LEU A 78 -8.11 15.92 7.79
N LEU A 79 -8.53 15.78 6.53
CA LEU A 79 -7.92 16.50 5.41
C LEU A 79 -8.16 18.01 5.52
N ASN A 80 -9.37 18.42 5.91
CA ASN A 80 -9.70 19.82 6.13
C ASN A 80 -8.86 20.44 7.27
N ASP A 81 -8.60 19.70 8.35
CA ASP A 81 -7.76 20.15 9.46
C ASP A 81 -6.32 20.45 9.01
N PHE A 82 -5.83 19.76 7.97
CA PHE A 82 -4.54 20.02 7.33
C PHE A 82 -4.61 21.01 6.15
N GLY A 83 -5.76 21.63 5.88
CA GLY A 83 -5.96 22.54 4.76
C GLY A 83 -5.91 21.87 3.38
N ILE A 84 -6.09 20.55 3.31
CA ILE A 84 -6.06 19.77 2.08
C ILE A 84 -7.45 19.81 1.44
N SER A 85 -7.52 20.33 0.22
CA SER A 85 -8.75 20.38 -0.56
C SER A 85 -9.08 19.02 -1.17
N ILE A 86 -10.34 18.61 -1.10
CA ILE A 86 -10.84 17.35 -1.68
C ILE A 86 -11.48 17.66 -3.03
N ILE A 87 -11.09 16.90 -4.06
CA ILE A 87 -11.65 17.00 -5.40
C ILE A 87 -12.64 15.85 -5.58
N THR A 88 -13.88 16.17 -5.97
CA THR A 88 -14.94 15.19 -6.21
C THR A 88 -15.36 15.15 -7.69
N ASP A 89 -16.08 14.10 -8.08
CA ASP A 89 -16.86 14.02 -9.32
C ASP A 89 -16.07 14.14 -10.64
N ILE A 90 -14.80 13.74 -10.61
CA ILE A 90 -13.96 13.68 -11.80
C ILE A 90 -14.39 12.44 -12.62
N PRO A 91 -14.65 12.57 -13.94
CA PRO A 91 -14.83 11.41 -14.81
C PRO A 91 -13.49 10.67 -15.01
N TYR A 92 -13.54 9.40 -15.42
CA TYR A 92 -12.34 8.67 -15.85
C TYR A 92 -12.35 8.39 -17.35
N GLU A 93 -11.16 8.41 -17.97
CA GLU A 93 -10.97 7.91 -19.33
C GLU A 93 -11.01 6.38 -19.36
N LEU A 94 -11.72 5.81 -20.34
CA LEU A 94 -11.89 4.37 -20.47
C LEU A 94 -10.57 3.63 -20.71
N GLU A 95 -9.63 4.24 -21.43
CA GLU A 95 -8.31 3.64 -21.69
C GLU A 95 -7.47 3.53 -20.43
N ILE A 96 -7.47 4.57 -19.59
CA ILE A 96 -6.80 4.56 -18.27
C ILE A 96 -7.45 3.52 -17.37
N PHE A 97 -8.78 3.48 -17.32
CA PHE A 97 -9.52 2.47 -16.57
C PHE A 97 -9.11 1.05 -16.97
N LYS A 98 -9.07 0.74 -18.28
CA LYS A 98 -8.68 -0.59 -18.79
C LYS A 98 -7.26 -0.96 -18.39
N ARG A 99 -6.32 0.00 -18.44
CA ARG A 99 -4.93 -0.23 -18.03
C ARG A 99 -4.83 -0.56 -16.54
N ILE A 100 -5.49 0.22 -15.68
CA ILE A 100 -5.52 -0.05 -14.24
C ILE A 100 -6.23 -1.37 -13.95
N ALA A 101 -7.35 -1.66 -14.62
CA ALA A 101 -8.09 -2.90 -14.45
C ALA A 101 -7.27 -4.14 -14.80
N PHE A 102 -6.36 -4.03 -15.79
CA PHE A 102 -5.46 -5.11 -16.15
C PHE A 102 -4.46 -5.41 -15.03
N GLU A 103 -3.82 -4.37 -14.47
CA GLU A 103 -2.83 -4.52 -13.38
C GLU A 103 -3.49 -4.88 -12.04
N LYS A 104 -4.69 -4.34 -11.78
CA LYS A 104 -5.46 -4.53 -10.55
C LYS A 104 -6.67 -5.44 -10.73
N ARG A 105 -6.52 -6.51 -11.51
CA ARG A 105 -7.63 -7.44 -11.85
C ARG A 105 -8.37 -8.05 -10.66
N ASN A 106 -7.73 -8.08 -9.49
CA ASN A 106 -8.31 -8.63 -8.26
C ASN A 106 -8.96 -7.57 -7.38
N ASP A 107 -8.86 -6.29 -7.75
CA ASP A 107 -9.44 -5.20 -6.97
C ASP A 107 -10.91 -4.99 -7.33
N PRO A 108 -11.75 -4.62 -6.35
CA PRO A 108 -13.12 -4.21 -6.63
C PRO A 108 -13.16 -3.09 -7.67
N LYS A 109 -14.13 -3.18 -8.59
CA LYS A 109 -14.35 -2.18 -9.65
C LYS A 109 -14.32 -0.74 -9.13
N ILE A 110 -14.88 -0.48 -7.95
CA ILE A 110 -14.92 0.86 -7.36
C ILE A 110 -13.52 1.44 -7.04
N LEU A 111 -12.54 0.59 -6.68
CA LEU A 111 -11.15 1.02 -6.48
C LEU A 111 -10.49 1.36 -7.81
N ILE A 112 -10.68 0.50 -8.81
CA ILE A 112 -10.17 0.71 -10.17
C ILE A 112 -10.75 2.02 -10.76
N GLU A 113 -12.05 2.27 -10.57
CA GLU A 113 -12.69 3.51 -11.00
C GLU A 113 -12.10 4.74 -10.29
N HIS A 114 -11.90 4.67 -8.98
CA HIS A 114 -11.28 5.75 -8.21
C HIS A 114 -9.89 6.10 -8.75
N ASP A 115 -9.05 5.08 -8.92
CA ASP A 115 -7.68 5.22 -9.39
C ASP A 115 -7.63 5.77 -10.82
N ALA A 116 -8.55 5.32 -11.68
CA ALA A 116 -8.69 5.83 -13.03
C ALA A 116 -9.07 7.32 -13.06
N ARG A 117 -9.91 7.78 -12.12
CA ARG A 117 -10.26 9.21 -12.00
C ARG A 117 -9.06 10.05 -11.60
N VAL A 118 -8.25 9.58 -10.65
CA VAL A 118 -7.01 10.28 -10.23
C VAL A 118 -6.04 10.40 -11.41
N CYS A 119 -5.76 9.30 -12.10
CA CYS A 119 -4.89 9.33 -13.29
C CYS A 119 -5.44 10.22 -14.41
N THR A 120 -6.76 10.19 -14.64
CA THR A 120 -7.43 11.05 -15.63
C THR A 120 -7.28 12.52 -15.26
N TYR A 121 -7.46 12.87 -13.99
CA TYR A 121 -7.28 14.23 -13.51
C TYR A 121 -5.86 14.76 -13.75
N ILE A 122 -4.85 13.97 -13.39
CA ILE A 122 -3.45 14.35 -13.55
C ILE A 122 -3.11 14.52 -15.02
N LYS A 123 -3.53 13.58 -15.88
CA LYS A 123 -3.29 13.63 -17.33
C LYS A 123 -4.00 14.82 -18.00
N GLY A 124 -5.23 15.12 -17.59
CA GLY A 124 -6.08 16.13 -18.23
C GLY A 124 -5.74 17.59 -17.90
N ASN A 125 -4.84 17.85 -16.94
CA ASN A 125 -4.42 19.19 -16.53
C ASN A 125 -2.92 19.38 -16.82
N ASP A 126 -2.56 19.42 -18.11
CA ASP A 126 -1.17 19.50 -18.56
C ASP A 126 -0.50 20.88 -18.35
N ASP A 127 -1.27 21.87 -17.89
CA ASP A 127 -0.82 23.23 -17.57
C ASP A 127 -0.08 23.32 -16.23
N LYS A 128 -0.21 22.29 -15.37
CA LYS A 128 0.38 22.26 -14.02
C LYS A 128 1.36 21.11 -13.86
N GLY A 129 2.26 21.26 -12.88
CA GLY A 129 3.07 20.15 -12.38
C GLY A 129 2.36 19.48 -11.21
N TYR A 130 2.41 18.15 -11.14
CA TYR A 130 1.80 17.37 -10.06
C TYR A 130 2.86 16.57 -9.31
N VAL A 131 2.72 16.55 -7.98
CA VAL A 131 3.40 15.58 -7.12
C VAL A 131 2.35 14.58 -6.64
N LEU A 132 2.42 13.34 -7.11
CA LEU A 132 1.57 12.25 -6.66
C LEU A 132 2.31 11.48 -5.56
N ALA A 133 1.92 11.72 -4.31
CA ALA A 133 2.39 10.94 -3.16
C ALA A 133 1.39 9.80 -2.89
N THR A 134 1.77 8.57 -3.22
CA THR A 134 0.92 7.40 -3.00
C THR A 134 1.74 6.17 -2.62
N TRP A 135 1.19 5.33 -1.74
CA TRP A 135 1.77 4.02 -1.44
C TRP A 135 1.35 2.94 -2.45
N ASP A 136 0.54 3.31 -3.43
CA ASP A 136 0.05 2.43 -4.48
C ASP A 136 1.03 2.40 -5.65
N LYS A 137 1.86 1.36 -5.72
CA LYS A 137 2.94 1.26 -6.73
C LYS A 137 2.41 1.24 -8.16
N ILE A 138 1.29 0.57 -8.40
CA ILE A 138 0.67 0.51 -9.73
C ILE A 138 0.28 1.92 -10.19
N MET A 139 -0.20 2.76 -9.28
CA MET A 139 -0.49 4.17 -9.60
C MET A 139 0.77 4.95 -9.97
N ILE A 140 1.86 4.77 -9.22
CA ILE A 140 3.17 5.40 -9.52
C ILE A 140 3.59 5.02 -10.94
N ASP A 141 3.66 3.74 -11.27
CA ASP A 141 4.11 3.23 -12.57
C ASP A 141 3.24 3.72 -13.73
N ILE A 142 1.93 3.89 -13.49
CA ILE A 142 0.99 4.35 -14.52
C ILE A 142 1.20 5.83 -14.86
N VAL A 143 1.52 6.66 -13.87
CA VAL A 143 1.68 8.12 -14.07
C VAL A 143 3.13 8.55 -14.30
N GLU A 144 4.12 7.70 -14.02
CA GLU A 144 5.56 7.99 -14.25
C GLU A 144 5.85 8.41 -15.70
N GLY A 145 5.07 7.89 -16.66
CA GLY A 145 5.18 8.27 -18.08
C GLY A 145 4.54 9.61 -18.46
N LEU A 146 3.87 10.31 -17.53
CA LEU A 146 3.22 11.59 -17.79
C LEU A 146 4.21 12.73 -17.58
N SER A 147 4.32 13.62 -18.56
CA SER A 147 5.13 14.82 -18.43
C SER A 147 4.65 15.68 -17.26
N ARG A 148 5.59 16.26 -16.50
CA ARG A 148 5.33 17.17 -15.37
C ARG A 148 4.68 16.50 -14.14
N VAL A 149 4.74 15.18 -14.06
CA VAL A 149 4.31 14.42 -12.87
C VAL A 149 5.55 13.83 -12.19
N TYR A 150 5.72 14.11 -10.91
CA TYR A 150 6.61 13.36 -10.03
C TYR A 150 5.74 12.48 -9.15
N ALA A 151 5.87 11.16 -9.27
CA ALA A 151 5.08 10.22 -8.49
C ALA A 151 6.02 9.30 -7.72
N ASP A 152 5.83 9.20 -6.42
CA ASP A 152 6.55 8.26 -5.58
C ASP A 152 5.79 8.02 -4.27
N ASN A 153 6.34 7.18 -3.41
CA ASN A 153 5.86 7.02 -2.05
C ASN A 153 6.02 8.32 -1.25
N PRO A 154 5.15 8.56 -0.24
CA PRO A 154 5.19 9.77 0.58
C PRO A 154 6.56 10.07 1.23
N ALA A 155 7.32 9.06 1.66
CA ALA A 155 8.64 9.27 2.27
C ALA A 155 9.60 9.94 1.28
N ARG A 156 9.71 9.40 0.06
CA ARG A 156 10.55 9.98 -1.00
C ARG A 156 10.03 11.31 -1.54
N VAL A 157 8.71 11.51 -1.53
CA VAL A 157 8.14 12.82 -1.86
C VAL A 157 8.55 13.86 -0.83
N ILE A 158 8.50 13.53 0.47
CA ILE A 158 8.96 14.42 1.53
C ILE A 158 10.44 14.72 1.37
N ASP A 159 11.28 13.71 1.11
CA ASP A 159 12.71 13.90 0.89
C ASP A 159 12.98 14.81 -0.32
N PHE A 160 12.31 14.55 -1.44
CA PHE A 160 12.41 15.37 -2.66
C PHE A 160 12.02 16.82 -2.40
N LEU A 161 10.88 17.05 -1.73
CA LEU A 161 10.42 18.40 -1.39
C LEU A 161 11.34 19.09 -0.39
N SER A 162 11.93 18.35 0.54
CA SER A 162 12.89 18.85 1.52
C SER A 162 14.17 19.33 0.84
N ILE A 163 14.70 18.55 -0.10
CA ILE A 163 15.87 18.93 -0.91
C ILE A 163 15.53 20.15 -1.80
N ALA A 164 14.36 20.14 -2.46
CA ALA A 164 13.93 21.21 -3.36
C ALA A 164 13.70 22.55 -2.64
N ASN A 165 13.28 22.52 -1.37
CA ASN A 165 13.09 23.72 -0.55
C ASN A 165 14.40 24.31 0.01
N GLY A 166 15.55 23.70 -0.28
CA GLY A 166 16.85 24.24 0.13
C GLY A 166 17.02 24.31 1.64
N ILE A 167 16.88 23.16 2.33
CA ILE A 167 17.23 23.06 3.75
C ILE A 167 18.70 23.46 3.93
N ASN A 168 18.89 24.55 4.67
CA ASN A 168 20.16 25.14 5.10
C ASN A 168 20.46 24.75 6.57
N ASP A 169 20.05 23.56 7.00
CA ASP A 169 20.27 23.10 8.37
C ASP A 169 21.29 21.96 8.36
N ASP A 170 22.42 22.20 9.03
CA ASP A 170 23.46 21.26 9.44
C ASP A 170 22.94 20.17 10.42
N ASP A 171 21.63 19.96 10.50
CA ASP A 171 21.00 19.01 11.43
C ASP A 171 20.56 17.74 10.68
N ASP A 172 21.30 16.67 10.98
CA ASP A 172 20.97 15.26 10.82
C ASP A 172 20.15 14.88 9.58
N VAL A 173 20.88 14.46 8.54
CA VAL A 173 20.40 13.60 7.44
C VAL A 173 19.36 12.62 7.98
N ASN A 174 18.10 12.83 7.60
CA ASN A 174 16.97 11.99 8.00
C ASN A 174 17.34 10.53 7.70
N TYR A 175 17.33 9.67 8.72
CA TYR A 175 17.73 8.26 8.63
C TYR A 175 16.91 7.46 7.59
N ASP A 176 15.78 8.02 7.12
CA ASP A 176 14.97 7.46 6.02
C ASP A 176 15.64 7.56 4.63
N MET A 177 16.62 8.46 4.45
CA MET A 177 17.40 8.53 3.21
C MET A 177 18.27 7.27 3.01
N LEU A 178 18.56 6.52 4.09
CA LEU A 178 19.30 5.25 4.04
C LEU A 178 18.39 4.02 3.89
N THR A 179 17.12 4.10 4.30
CA THR A 179 16.17 2.97 4.14
C THR A 179 15.64 2.87 2.70
N SER A 180 15.63 3.98 1.95
CA SER A 180 15.24 4.02 0.53
C SER A 180 16.26 3.39 -0.44
N LEU A 181 17.49 3.09 0.02
CA LEU A 181 18.52 2.36 -0.73
C LEU A 181 18.39 0.82 -0.63
N ILE A 182 17.43 0.30 0.13
CA ILE A 182 17.17 -1.16 0.27
C ILE A 182 16.28 -1.67 -0.89
N HIS A 183 16.65 -1.41 -2.15
CA HIS A 183 15.84 -1.77 -3.33
C HIS A 183 16.59 -2.63 -4.34
N MET A 184 17.15 -3.75 -3.89
CA MET A 184 17.62 -4.79 -4.83
C MET A 184 16.58 -5.89 -5.11
N ASP A 185 15.36 -5.87 -4.54
CA ASP A 185 14.36 -6.87 -4.92
C ASP A 185 12.88 -6.47 -4.86
N GLU A 186 12.56 -5.23 -5.26
CA GLU A 186 11.18 -4.73 -5.22
C GLU A 186 10.17 -5.57 -6.01
N ARG A 187 10.59 -6.18 -7.14
CA ARG A 187 9.71 -7.02 -7.95
C ARG A 187 9.33 -8.31 -7.22
N LYS A 188 10.28 -8.95 -6.54
CA LYS A 188 9.98 -10.13 -5.73
C LYS A 188 9.13 -9.76 -4.52
N SER A 189 9.42 -8.65 -3.85
CA SER A 189 8.59 -8.17 -2.74
C SER A 189 7.16 -7.84 -3.19
N ALA A 190 6.96 -7.23 -4.36
CA ALA A 190 5.63 -6.94 -4.90
C ALA A 190 4.87 -8.23 -5.28
N ALA A 191 5.54 -9.19 -5.91
CA ALA A 191 4.93 -10.50 -6.21
C ALA A 191 4.52 -11.24 -4.94
N LEU A 192 5.37 -11.23 -3.91
CA LEU A 192 5.09 -11.81 -2.61
C LEU A 192 3.93 -11.08 -1.90
N ALA A 193 3.94 -9.75 -1.87
CA ALA A 193 2.86 -8.96 -1.29
C ALA A 193 1.52 -9.26 -1.96
N SER A 194 1.51 -9.35 -3.30
CA SER A 194 0.31 -9.70 -4.07
C SER A 194 -0.19 -11.12 -3.75
N ALA A 195 0.71 -12.08 -3.54
CA ALA A 195 0.32 -13.43 -3.13
C ALA A 195 -0.24 -13.44 -1.70
N ILE A 196 0.39 -12.71 -0.78
CA ILE A 196 -0.01 -12.55 0.62
C ILE A 196 -1.40 -11.90 0.74
N GLU A 197 -1.70 -10.88 -0.06
CA GLU A 197 -3.01 -10.20 -0.11
C GLU A 197 -4.17 -11.12 -0.53
N LYS A 198 -3.89 -12.25 -1.20
CA LYS A 198 -4.92 -13.22 -1.61
C LYS A 198 -5.35 -14.17 -0.49
N LEU A 199 -4.59 -14.22 0.60
CA LEU A 199 -4.96 -15.00 1.78
C LEU A 199 -6.22 -14.39 2.41
N LYS A 200 -7.22 -15.22 2.70
CA LYS A 200 -8.54 -14.81 3.19
C LYS A 200 -8.77 -15.13 4.66
N THR A 201 -7.98 -16.03 5.23
CA THR A 201 -8.22 -16.60 6.56
C THR A 201 -7.00 -16.53 7.47
N ALA A 202 -7.25 -16.43 8.78
CA ALA A 202 -6.20 -16.52 9.79
C ALA A 202 -5.43 -17.85 9.69
N GLU A 203 -6.12 -18.94 9.34
CA GLU A 203 -5.50 -20.24 9.12
C GLU A 203 -4.47 -20.20 7.99
N GLN A 204 -4.79 -19.59 6.85
CA GLN A 204 -3.83 -19.39 5.78
C GLN A 204 -2.61 -18.58 6.23
N GLY A 205 -2.81 -17.50 7.00
CA GLY A 205 -1.72 -16.73 7.60
C GLY A 205 -0.86 -17.57 8.55
N TYR A 206 -1.48 -18.42 9.35
CA TYR A 206 -0.79 -19.35 10.25
C TYR A 206 0.03 -20.40 9.49
N GLN A 207 -0.50 -20.95 8.40
CA GLN A 207 0.24 -21.90 7.56
C GLN A 207 1.50 -21.27 6.96
N VAL A 208 1.46 -19.98 6.60
CA VAL A 208 2.66 -19.24 6.17
C VAL A 208 3.70 -19.15 7.30
N ARG A 209 3.26 -18.91 8.54
CA ARG A 209 4.15 -18.90 9.72
C ARG A 209 4.84 -20.26 9.91
N ILE A 210 4.06 -21.35 9.87
CA ILE A 210 4.60 -22.71 10.02
C ILE A 210 5.58 -23.04 8.88
N LEU A 211 5.24 -22.69 7.64
CA LEU A 211 6.12 -22.88 6.49
C LEU A 211 7.45 -22.15 6.68
N ALA A 212 7.41 -20.88 7.12
CA ALA A 212 8.62 -20.09 7.33
C ALA A 212 9.50 -20.65 8.46
N GLU A 213 8.91 -21.13 9.55
CA GLU A 213 9.63 -21.78 10.66
C GLU A 213 10.28 -23.10 10.21
N GLN A 214 9.55 -23.94 9.48
CA GLN A 214 10.07 -25.19 8.92
C GLN A 214 11.16 -24.94 7.88
N ALA A 215 11.00 -23.96 7.00
CA ALA A 215 11.99 -23.63 5.99
C ALA A 215 13.28 -23.11 6.62
N ARG A 216 13.20 -22.25 7.64
CA ARG A 216 14.40 -21.76 8.37
C ARG A 216 15.12 -22.89 9.10
N SER A 217 14.40 -23.84 9.68
CA SER A 217 15.02 -24.99 10.35
C SER A 217 15.72 -25.97 9.39
N THR A 218 15.29 -26.04 8.12
CA THR A 218 15.79 -27.02 7.15
C THR A 218 16.77 -26.44 6.13
N LYS A 219 16.53 -25.22 5.66
CA LYS A 219 17.30 -24.52 4.62
C LYS A 219 18.26 -23.47 5.18
N GLY A 220 18.19 -23.19 6.49
CA GLY A 220 19.05 -22.23 7.16
C GLY A 220 18.45 -20.82 7.27
N PRO A 221 19.16 -19.89 7.94
CA PRO A 221 18.67 -18.56 8.25
C PRO A 221 18.50 -17.66 7.03
N ASP A 222 19.23 -17.94 5.95
CA ASP A 222 19.23 -17.15 4.70
C ASP A 222 18.08 -17.53 3.74
N TRP A 223 17.17 -18.41 4.17
CA TRP A 223 16.00 -18.74 3.36
C TRP A 223 15.05 -17.54 3.24
N GLU A 224 14.64 -17.24 2.01
CA GLU A 224 13.69 -16.19 1.69
C GLU A 224 12.33 -16.79 1.32
N LEU A 225 11.27 -16.14 1.82
CA LEU A 225 9.89 -16.46 1.43
C LEU A 225 9.62 -15.88 0.03
N THR A 226 9.00 -16.67 -0.83
CA THR A 226 8.67 -16.28 -2.21
C THR A 226 7.16 -16.39 -2.47
N ALA A 227 6.68 -15.78 -3.57
CA ALA A 227 5.27 -15.87 -3.95
C ALA A 227 4.83 -17.31 -4.23
N GLU A 228 5.76 -18.12 -4.76
CA GLU A 228 5.59 -19.53 -5.08
C GLU A 228 5.32 -20.39 -3.83
N ASP A 229 5.83 -19.98 -2.67
CA ASP A 229 5.56 -20.65 -1.39
C ASP A 229 4.13 -20.37 -0.89
N ILE A 230 3.52 -19.25 -1.32
CA ILE A 230 2.18 -18.82 -0.88
C ILE A 230 1.09 -19.42 -1.76
N TYR A 231 1.30 -19.52 -3.07
CA TYR A 231 0.25 -20.00 -4.00
C TYR A 231 -0.40 -21.34 -3.63
N PRO A 232 0.33 -22.35 -3.11
CA PRO A 232 -0.27 -23.61 -2.67
C PRO A 232 -1.25 -23.49 -1.48
N LEU A 233 -1.19 -22.39 -0.73
CA LEU A 233 -2.04 -22.11 0.43
C LEU A 233 -3.33 -21.40 0.05
N LEU A 234 -3.45 -20.95 -1.20
CA LEU A 234 -4.65 -20.29 -1.71
C LEU A 234 -5.71 -21.34 -2.08
N ASP A 235 -6.97 -21.03 -1.79
CA ASP A 235 -8.07 -21.92 -2.14
C ASP A 235 -8.18 -22.10 -3.67
N ALA A 236 -8.30 -23.35 -4.12
CA ALA A 236 -8.36 -23.74 -5.53
C ALA A 236 -9.57 -23.16 -6.30
N GLU A 237 -10.55 -22.57 -5.61
CA GLU A 237 -11.75 -21.99 -6.23
C GLU A 237 -11.59 -20.56 -6.76
N SER A 238 -10.38 -19.99 -6.70
CA SER A 238 -10.14 -18.61 -7.15
C SER A 238 -9.90 -18.43 -8.66
N GLU A 239 -9.93 -19.50 -9.47
CA GLU A 239 -9.75 -19.43 -10.93
C GLU A 239 -11.05 -19.58 -11.77
N SER A 240 -12.23 -19.75 -11.15
CA SER A 240 -13.45 -20.17 -11.88
C SER A 240 -14.57 -19.14 -12.04
N THR A 241 -14.31 -17.84 -12.00
CA THR A 241 -15.29 -16.82 -12.43
C THR A 241 -14.62 -15.68 -13.19
N ALA A 242 -14.35 -15.95 -14.47
CA ALA A 242 -14.13 -14.95 -15.51
C ALA A 242 -15.47 -14.41 -16.05
#